data_AF-A0A0F3RJ89-F1
#
_entry.id   AF-A0A0F3RJ89-F1
#
_cell.length_a   1.000
_cell.length_b   1.000
_cell.length_c   1.000
_cell.angle_alpha   90.00
_cell.angle_beta   90.00
_cell.angle_gamma   90.00
#
_symmetry.space_group_name_H-M   'P 1'
#
loop_
_entity.id
_entity.type
_entity.pdbx_description
1 polymer ?
#
loop_
_entity_poly.entity_id
_entity_poly.type
_entity_poly.pdbx_seq_one_letter_code
_entity_poly.pdbx_strand_id
1 'polypeptide(L)' 'MVFDEETQKSWPALTIFVKNEAGEITGAKILTLNSKTCNKADVPEKSVGTISGSFAEIAQQNSKYSPV' A
#
# COMPACT_ATOMS: atom_id res chain seq x y z
N MET A 1 -0.62 -10.02 0.53
CA MET A 1 -1.45 -9.97 -0.69
C MET A 1 -2.83 -9.49 -0.30
N VAL A 2 -3.55 -8.81 -1.20
CA VAL A 2 -4.92 -8.34 -1.01
C VAL A 2 -5.79 -9.05 -2.04
N PHE A 3 -6.85 -9.69 -1.55
CA PHE A 3 -7.83 -10.35 -2.40
C PHE A 3 -8.91 -9.36 -2.81
N ASP A 4 -9.20 -9.32 -4.10
CA ASP A 4 -10.32 -8.59 -4.68
C ASP A 4 -11.42 -9.59 -5.00
N GLU A 5 -12.53 -9.50 -4.25
CA GLU A 5 -13.66 -10.42 -4.35
C GLU A 5 -14.42 -10.25 -5.67
N GLU A 6 -14.48 -9.04 -6.24
CA GLU A 6 -15.19 -8.80 -7.50
C GLU A 6 -14.49 -9.47 -8.67
N THR A 7 -13.17 -9.32 -8.75
CA THR A 7 -12.37 -9.88 -9.84
C THR A 7 -11.83 -11.28 -9.56
N GLN A 8 -12.03 -11.81 -8.35
CA GLN A 8 -11.47 -13.08 -7.86
C GLN A 8 -9.94 -13.15 -8.02
N LYS A 9 -9.26 -12.00 -7.92
CA LYS A 9 -7.80 -11.89 -8.08
C LYS A 9 -7.14 -11.48 -6.78
N SER A 10 -5.95 -12.02 -6.56
CA SER A 10 -5.08 -11.61 -5.46
C SER A 10 -3.91 -10.80 -5.99
N TRP A 11 -3.62 -9.70 -5.33
CA TRP A 11 -2.56 -8.78 -5.72
C TRP A 11 -1.50 -8.69 -4.61
N PRO A 12 -0.20 -8.62 -4.95
CA PRO A 12 0.78 -8.17 -3.97
C PRO A 12 0.41 -6.75 -3.51
N ALA A 13 0.70 -6.43 -2.26
CA ALA A 13 0.33 -5.15 -1.69
C ALA A 13 1.37 -4.72 -0.66
N LEU A 14 1.64 -3.42 -0.62
CA LEU A 14 2.35 -2.75 0.45
C LEU A 14 1.30 -2.12 1.38
N THR A 15 1.31 -2.53 2.64
CA THR A 15 0.40 -1.98 3.65
C THR A 15 1.18 -1.16 4.66
N ILE A 16 0.76 0.09 4.84
CA ILE A 16 1.28 1.00 5.86
C ILE A 16 0.27 1.03 7.00
N PHE A 17 0.72 0.76 8.22
CA PHE A 17 -0.11 0.83 9.43
C PHE A 17 0.19 2.12 10.19
N VAL A 18 -0.86 2.79 10.64
CA VAL A 18 -0.79 3.96 11.52
C VAL A 18 -1.07 3.49 12.93
N LYS A 19 -0.22 3.90 13.87
CA LYS A 19 -0.38 3.60 15.29
C LYS A 19 -0.59 4.88 16.10
N ASN A 20 -1.36 4.80 17.17
CA ASN A 20 -1.46 5.88 18.16
C ASN A 20 -0.27 5.83 19.15
N GLU A 21 -0.24 6.76 20.10
CA GLU A 21 0.81 6.85 21.13
C GLU A 21 0.87 5.62 22.05
N ALA A 22 -0.25 4.92 22.22
CA ALA A 22 -0.32 3.66 22.94
C ALA A 22 0.20 2.45 22.12
N GLY A 23 0.55 2.67 20.85
CA GLY A 23 1.04 1.63 19.94
C GLY A 23 -0.06 0.81 19.26
N GLU A 24 -1.33 1.17 19.44
CA GLU A 24 -2.48 0.50 18.84
C GLU A 24 -2.63 0.92 17.38
N ILE A 25 -2.97 -0.02 16.49
CA ILE A 25 -3.21 0.27 15.08
C ILE A 25 -4.56 0.97 14.95
N THR A 26 -4.56 2.22 14.48
CA THR A 26 -5.76 3.05 14.30
C THR A 26 -6.18 3.20 12.83
N GLY A 27 -5.29 2.86 11.91
CA GLY A 27 -5.59 2.83 10.49
C GLY A 27 -4.57 2.09 9.67
N ALA A 28 -4.95 1.76 8.44
CA ALA A 28 -4.07 1.14 7.46
C ALA A 28 -4.33 1.74 6.07
N LYS A 29 -3.24 1.97 5.33
CA LYS A 29 -3.28 2.37 3.93
C LYS A 29 -2.69 1.24 3.09
N ILE A 30 -3.43 0.77 2.10
CA ILE A 30 -3.11 -0.41 1.32
C ILE A 30 -2.84 0.03 -0.12
N LEU A 31 -1.59 -0.09 -0.53
CA LEU A 31 -1.16 0.15 -1.90
C LEU A 31 -1.00 -1.19 -2.62
N THR A 32 -1.91 -1.46 -3.54
CA THR A 32 -1.86 -2.65 -4.39
C THR A 32 -0.78 -2.51 -5.46
N LEU A 33 -0.03 -3.58 -5.71
CA LEU A 33 1.09 -3.60 -6.66
C LEU A 33 0.82 -4.55 -7.82
N ASN A 34 1.35 -4.22 -8.99
CA ASN A 34 1.36 -5.12 -10.13
C ASN A 34 2.44 -6.19 -9.91
N SER A 35 2.07 -7.47 -10.00
CA SER A 35 2.98 -8.58 -9.70
C SER A 35 4.16 -8.74 -10.67
N LYS A 36 4.07 -8.18 -11.88
CA LYS A 36 5.13 -8.28 -12.90
C LYS A 36 6.09 -7.11 -12.86
N THR A 37 5.56 -5.90 -12.66
CA THR A 37 6.35 -4.65 -12.74
C THR A 37 6.73 -4.08 -11.38
N CYS A 38 6.11 -4.57 -10.30
CA CYS A 38 6.26 -4.06 -8.94
C CYS A 38 5.84 -2.58 -8.75
N ASN A 39 5.24 -1.96 -9.77
CA ASN A 39 4.66 -0.62 -9.69
C ASN A 39 3.27 -0.64 -9.03
N LYS A 40 2.72 0.54 -8.71
CA LYS A 40 1.30 0.67 -8.30
C LYS A 40 0.41 -0.02 -9.33
N ALA A 41 -0.47 -0.91 -8.85
CA ALA A 41 -1.49 -1.52 -9.69
C ALA A 41 -2.55 -0.47 -10.04
N ASP A 42 -3.09 -0.56 -11.26
CA ASP A 42 -4.22 0.26 -11.71
C ASP A 42 -5.54 -0.29 -11.13
N VAL A 43 -5.63 -0.24 -9.79
CA VAL A 43 -6.81 -0.62 -9.01
C VAL A 43 -7.06 0.45 -7.95
N PRO A 44 -8.32 0.67 -7.53
CA PRO A 44 -8.63 1.62 -6.48
C PRO A 44 -7.84 1.33 -5.20
N GLU A 45 -7.33 2.40 -4.59
CA GLU A 45 -6.62 2.32 -3.33
C GLU A 45 -7.60 2.00 -2.19
N LYS A 46 -7.19 1.17 -1.24
CA LYS A 46 -8.01 0.81 -0.08
C LYS A 46 -7.39 1.37 1.20
N SER A 47 -8.24 1.87 2.08
CA SER A 47 -7.86 2.37 3.41
C SER A 47 -8.85 1.87 4.46
N VAL A 48 -8.35 1.60 5.67
CA VAL A 48 -9.15 1.14 6.80
C VAL A 48 -8.86 2.04 8.00
N GLY A 49 -9.89 2.33 8.80
CA GLY A 49 -9.79 3.14 10.00
C GLY A 49 -9.72 4.65 9.73
N THR A 50 -9.45 5.42 10.78
CA THR A 50 -9.34 6.88 10.72
C THR A 50 -7.87 7.26 10.75
N ILE A 51 -7.40 7.86 9.66
CA ILE A 51 -6.04 8.39 9.60
C ILE A 51 -6.16 9.91 9.59
N SER A 52 -5.83 10.54 10.72
CA SER A 52 -5.70 12.00 10.82
C SER A 52 -4.28 12.42 10.46
N GLY A 53 -4.14 13.41 9.58
CA GLY A 53 -2.84 13.93 9.12
C GLY A 53 -2.66 13.86 7.60
N SER A 54 -1.47 14.23 7.13
CA SER A 54 -1.09 14.19 5.70
C SER A 54 -0.08 13.08 5.46
N PHE A 55 -0.23 12.35 4.34
CA PHE A 55 0.79 11.40 3.90
C PHE A 55 1.83 12.13 3.06
N ALA A 56 3.11 11.84 3.29
CA ALA A 56 4.15 12.21 2.34
C ALA A 56 4.10 11.25 1.15
N GLU A 57 3.90 11.78 -0.06
CA GLU A 57 4.06 11.00 -1.28
C GLU A 57 5.56 10.82 -1.55
N ILE A 58 6.05 9.58 -1.46
CA ILE A 58 7.43 9.26 -1.85
C ILE A 58 7.44 9.03 -3.37
N ALA A 59 7.41 10.12 -4.13
CA ALA A 59 7.62 10.08 -5.57
C ALA A 59 9.13 9.99 -5.87
N GLN A 60 9.75 8.84 -5.65
CA GLN A 60 11.06 8.55 -6.23
C GLN A 60 11.29 7.05 -6.39
N GLN A 61 11.03 6.53 -7.59
CA GLN A 61 11.78 5.38 -8.06
C GLN A 61 13.21 5.85 -8.26
N ASN A 62 14.10 5.46 -7.35
CA ASN A 62 15.52 5.48 -7.66
C ASN A 62 15.73 4.59 -8.89
N SER A 63 15.94 5.19 -10.06
CA SER A 63 16.30 4.50 -11.31
C SER A 63 17.63 3.74 -11.22
N LYS A 64 18.28 3.78 -10.06
CA LYS A 64 19.56 3.12 -9.74
C LYS A 64 19.42 1.86 -8.88
N TYR A 65 18.22 1.37 -8.58
CA TYR A 65 18.11 0.10 -7.87
C TYR A 65 18.36 -1.07 -8.83
N SER A 66 19.60 -1.54 -8.89
CA SER A 66 19.96 -2.81 -9.51
C SER A 66 19.93 -3.88 -8.42
N PRO A 67 19.01 -4.87 -8.46
CA PRO A 67 19.07 -5.99 -7.54
C PRO A 67 20.38 -6.76 -7.80
N VAL A 68 21.17 -6.95 -6.75
CA VAL A 68 22.31 -7.89 -6.69
C VAL A 68 21.82 -9.32 -6.56
#